data_AF-A0A925G266-F1
#
_entry.id   AF-A0A925G266-F1
#
_cell.length_a   1.000
_cell.length_b   1.000
_cell.length_c   1.000
_cell.angle_alpha   90.00
_cell.angle_beta   90.00
_cell.angle_gamma   90.00
#
_symmetry.space_group_name_H-M   'P 1'
#
loop_
_entity.id
_entity.type
_entity.pdbx_description
1 polymer ?
#
loop_
_entity_poly.entity_id
_entity_poly.type
_entity_poly.pdbx_seq_one_letter_code
_entity_poly.pdbx_strand_id
1 'polypeptide(L)' 'MTDKLLKWRDEFPILDKCVYLISHSLGAMPRRTFDRLQDYAEMWATRGVRAWAEGWWDMPVTLGDEV' A
#
# COMPACT_ATOMS: atom_id res chain seq x y z
N MET A 1 -1.64 28.70 -11.40
CA MET A 1 -1.54 27.28 -11.80
C MET A 1 -1.77 26.44 -10.56
N THR A 2 -2.73 25.52 -10.57
CA THR A 2 -2.91 24.56 -9.47
C THR A 2 -1.87 23.46 -9.61
N ASP A 3 -1.18 23.13 -8.51
CA ASP A 3 -0.20 22.06 -8.49
C ASP A 3 -0.90 20.70 -8.71
N LYS A 4 -0.51 20.00 -9.78
CA LYS A 4 -1.08 18.70 -10.19
C LYS A 4 -0.81 17.60 -9.17
N LEU A 5 0.18 17.75 -8.30
CA LEU A 5 0.57 16.73 -7.31
C LEU A 5 -0.30 16.79 -6.04
N LEU A 6 -0.97 17.90 -5.77
CA LEU A 6 -1.81 18.05 -4.57
C LEU A 6 -2.93 17.01 -4.49
N LYS A 7 -3.38 16.46 -5.64
CA LYS A 7 -4.37 15.37 -5.69
C LYS A 7 -3.95 14.10 -4.93
N TRP A 8 -2.64 13.90 -4.71
CA TRP A 8 -2.13 12.72 -4.02
C TRP A 8 -2.06 12.90 -2.51
N ARG A 9 -2.19 14.13 -1.99
CA ARG A 9 -2.01 14.41 -0.57
C ARG A 9 -2.98 13.61 0.30
N ASP A 10 -4.24 13.51 -0.15
CA ASP A 10 -5.32 12.77 0.53
C ASP A 10 -5.14 11.24 0.51
N GLU A 11 -4.17 10.72 -0.27
CA GLU A 11 -3.76 9.32 -0.17
C GLU A 11 -2.90 9.05 1.06
N PHE A 12 -2.45 10.07 1.79
CA PHE A 12 -1.56 9.94 2.96
C PHE A 12 -2.17 10.62 4.20
N PRO A 13 -2.98 9.90 5.00
CA PRO A 13 -3.79 10.49 6.08
C PRO A 13 -3.00 11.26 7.16
N ILE A 14 -1.72 10.95 7.35
CA ILE A 14 -0.89 11.68 8.32
C ILE A 14 -0.64 13.14 7.91
N LEU A 15 -0.69 13.44 6.60
CA LEU A 15 -0.44 14.78 6.07
C LEU A 15 -1.55 15.78 6.44
N ASP A 16 -2.74 15.31 6.79
CA ASP A 16 -3.82 16.18 7.30
C ASP A 16 -3.60 16.59 8.77
N LYS A 17 -2.73 15.86 9.48
CA LYS A 17 -2.51 16.02 10.92
C LYS A 17 -1.21 16.75 11.23
N CYS A 18 -0.21 16.64 10.36
CA CYS A 18 1.07 17.28 10.57
C CYS A 18 1.84 17.59 9.27
N VAL A 19 2.87 18.42 9.42
CA VAL A 19 3.86 18.68 8.38
C VAL A 19 4.96 17.61 8.48
N TYR A 20 4.86 16.57 7.65
CA TYR A 20 5.72 15.39 7.70
C TYR A 20 7.00 15.57 6.85
N LEU A 21 8.12 15.93 7.48
CA LEU A 21 9.39 16.25 6.80
C LEU A 21 10.48 15.17 6.94
N ILE A 22 10.09 13.91 7.15
CA ILE A 22 11.02 12.80 7.41
C ILE A 22 10.83 11.59 6.46
N SER A 23 10.21 11.81 5.28
CA SER A 23 9.94 10.76 4.28
C SER A 23 11.18 10.01 3.79
N HIS A 24 12.37 10.59 3.92
CA HIS A 24 13.65 9.95 3.56
C HIS A 24 14.05 8.83 4.52
N SER A 25 13.52 8.82 5.74
CA SER A 25 13.72 7.75 6.72
C SER A 25 12.57 6.75 6.66
N LEU A 26 11.33 7.23 6.77
CA LEU A 26 10.13 6.41 6.65
C LEU A 26 9.08 7.18 5.86
N GLY A 27 8.57 6.58 4.79
CA GLY A 27 7.51 7.18 3.99
C GLY A 27 6.21 7.30 4.77
N ALA A 28 5.43 8.36 4.50
CA ALA A 28 4.05 8.43 4.98
C ALA A 28 3.26 7.23 4.46
N MET A 29 2.50 6.57 5.34
CA MET A 29 1.73 5.38 4.97
C MET A 29 0.58 5.76 4.01
N PRO A 30 0.50 5.15 2.81
CA PRO A 30 -0.66 5.30 1.93
C PRO A 30 -1.93 4.72 2.57
N ARG A 31 -3.08 5.34 2.31
CA ARG A 31 -4.38 4.91 2.80
C ARG A 31 -4.72 3.46 2.40
N ARG A 32 -4.42 3.08 1.15
CA ARG A 32 -4.70 1.73 0.62
C ARG A 32 -3.88 0.63 1.31
N THR A 33 -2.81 0.97 2.02
CA THR A 33 -2.00 -0.04 2.72
C THR A 33 -2.80 -0.74 3.82
N PHE A 34 -3.75 -0.07 4.47
CA PHE A 34 -4.64 -0.70 5.44
C PHE A 34 -5.46 -1.82 4.79
N ASP A 35 -6.13 -1.52 3.69
CA ASP A 35 -6.97 -2.48 2.96
C ASP A 35 -6.14 -3.70 2.50
N ARG A 36 -4.94 -3.45 1.94
CA ARG A 36 -4.07 -4.56 1.46
C ARG A 36 -3.55 -5.45 2.57
N LEU A 37 -3.28 -4.89 3.75
CA LEU A 37 -2.89 -5.68 4.92
C LEU A 37 -4.06 -6.51 5.45
N GLN A 38 -5.27 -5.94 5.44
CA GLN A 38 -6.49 -6.66 5.78
C GLN A 38 -6.73 -7.83 4.82
N ASP A 39 -6.72 -7.58 3.50
CA ASP A 39 -6.90 -8.61 2.48
C ASP A 39 -5.90 -9.76 2.64
N TYR A 40 -4.62 -9.42 2.87
CA TYR A 40 -3.57 -10.40 3.10
C TYR A 40 -3.85 -11.26 4.33
N ALA A 41 -4.20 -10.63 5.46
CA ALA A 41 -4.50 -11.34 6.70
C ALA A 41 -5.75 -12.23 6.58
N GLU A 42 -6.79 -11.74 5.93
CA GLU A 42 -8.03 -12.49 5.67
C GLU A 42 -7.77 -13.71 4.78
N MET A 43 -7.01 -13.55 3.70
CA MET A 43 -6.66 -14.67 2.82
C MET A 43 -5.81 -15.71 3.55
N TRP A 44 -4.87 -15.27 4.39
CA TRP A 44 -4.09 -16.19 5.20
C TRP A 44 -4.96 -16.97 6.18
N ALA A 45 -5.83 -16.29 6.92
CA ALA A 45 -6.69 -16.89 7.93
C ALA A 45 -7.71 -17.87 7.34
N THR A 46 -8.24 -17.58 6.15
CA THR A 46 -9.33 -18.36 5.54
C THR A 46 -8.87 -19.41 4.54
N ARG A 47 -7.77 -19.17 3.81
CA ARG A 47 -7.27 -20.06 2.75
C ARG A 47 -6.02 -20.83 3.15
N GLY A 48 -5.24 -20.32 4.11
CA GLY A 48 -3.97 -20.93 4.52
C GLY A 48 -3.04 -21.15 3.33
N VAL A 49 -2.47 -22.35 3.20
CA VAL A 49 -1.52 -22.68 2.12
C VAL A 49 -2.11 -22.51 0.71
N ARG A 50 -3.44 -22.57 0.55
CA ARG A 50 -4.08 -22.40 -0.77
C ARG A 50 -3.89 -21.00 -1.34
N ALA A 51 -3.67 -20.00 -0.49
CA ALA A 51 -3.37 -18.62 -0.89
C ALA A 51 -2.20 -18.53 -1.89
N TRP A 52 -1.24 -19.46 -1.82
CA TRP A 52 -0.12 -19.55 -2.76
C TRP A 52 -0.56 -19.67 -4.22
N ALA A 53 -1.50 -20.58 -4.51
CA ALA A 53 -2.03 -20.78 -5.86
C ALA A 53 -3.08 -19.72 -6.24
N GLU A 54 -3.53 -18.92 -5.28
CA GLU A 54 -4.58 -17.89 -5.44
C GLU A 54 -3.95 -16.49 -5.50
N GLY A 55 -2.86 -16.37 -6.24
CA GLY A 55 -2.24 -15.09 -6.59
C GLY A 55 -0.99 -14.72 -5.77
N TRP A 56 -0.73 -15.30 -4.59
CA TRP A 56 0.51 -15.00 -3.86
C TRP A 56 1.77 -15.44 -4.61
N TRP A 57 1.70 -16.54 -5.36
CA TRP A 57 2.81 -16.97 -6.21
C TRP A 57 3.14 -15.95 -7.31
N ASP A 58 2.11 -15.36 -7.93
CA ASP A 58 2.27 -14.42 -9.04
C ASP A 58 2.59 -13.00 -8.56
N MET A 59 2.17 -12.64 -7.35
CA MET A 59 2.32 -11.30 -6.77
C MET A 59 3.75 -10.71 -6.84
N PRO A 60 4.83 -11.42 -6.45
CA PRO A 60 6.19 -10.87 -6.57
C PRO A 60 6.64 -10.69 -8.02
N VAL A 61 6.16 -11.52 -8.95
CA VAL A 61 6.47 -11.40 -10.38
C VAL A 61 5.78 -10.16 -10.95
N THR A 62 4.47 -10.03 -10.73
CA THR A 62 3.71 -8.86 -11.20
C THR A 62 4.24 -7.55 -10.64
N LEU A 63 4.66 -7.53 -9.37
CA LEU A 63 5.26 -6.34 -8.78
C LEU A 63 6.63 -6.02 -9.39
N GLY A 64 7.45 -7.06 -9.67
CA GLY A 64 8.75 -6.90 -10.28
C GLY A 64 8.70 -6.33 -11.70
N ASP A 65 7.65 -6.63 -12.46
CA ASP A 65 7.48 -6.14 -13.83
C ASP A 65 7.07 -4.66 -13.92
N GLU A 66 6.63 -4.05 -12.82
CA GLU A 66 6.16 -2.65 -12.75
C GLU A 66 7.27 -1.66 -12.30
N VAL A 67 8.47 -2.16 -11.95
CA VAL A 67 9.60 -1.37 -11.42
C VAL A 67 10.76 -1.34 -12.40
#